data_AF-A0A2V6HUA2-F1
#
_entry.id   AF-A0A2V6HUA2-F1
#
_cell.length_a   1.000
_cell.length_b   1.000
_cell.length_c   1.000
_cell.angle_alpha   90.00
_cell.angle_beta   90.00
_cell.angle_gamma   90.00
#
_symmetry.space_group_name_H-M   'P 1'
#
loop_
_entity.id
_entity.type
_entity.pdbx_description
1 polymer ?
#
loop_
_entity_poly.entity_id
_entity_poly.type
_entity_poly.pdbx_seq_one_letter_code
_entity_poly.pdbx_strand_id
1 'polypeptide(L)'
;MKPADFFVIAVLLTAPTIAVAQSPPQRNPDISNKALITKSTPTINEDAFKNQSADAALHKLADDYYAWRNENYPVLSSDAGLHTWDDRLTDYSPAKITERAQRVRSLLDRVRAMKTDTWPKDARIDWILFRAQLENVDFENRVLKFEQTNPQVYVRECTDAIFSLLKKEYDTPRKRALAATARLKQMPALLKQGLSNLQKPVKLYAQLAVQ
;
A
#
# COMPACT_ATOMS: atom_id res chain seq x y z
N MET A 1 -46.56 -62.68 -46.07
CA MET A 1 -45.85 -61.41 -45.83
C MET A 1 -44.91 -61.59 -44.64
N LYS A 2 -43.75 -60.93 -44.69
CA LYS A 2 -42.43 -61.24 -44.09
C LYS A 2 -42.35 -61.38 -42.55
N PRO A 3 -41.31 -62.06 -42.02
CA PRO A 3 -40.92 -62.00 -40.61
C PRO A 3 -40.20 -60.67 -40.30
N ALA A 4 -40.31 -60.18 -39.06
CA ALA A 4 -39.68 -58.94 -38.60
C ALA A 4 -38.60 -59.23 -37.54
N ASP A 5 -37.45 -58.60 -37.77
CA ASP A 5 -36.12 -58.89 -37.26
C ASP A 5 -35.81 -58.32 -35.86
N PHE A 6 -34.90 -59.01 -35.17
CA PHE A 6 -34.16 -58.54 -34.00
C PHE A 6 -33.27 -57.34 -34.35
N PHE A 7 -33.29 -56.29 -33.52
CA PHE A 7 -32.36 -55.17 -33.63
C PHE A 7 -31.48 -55.06 -32.38
N VAL A 8 -30.17 -55.13 -32.60
CA VAL A 8 -29.09 -54.93 -31.62
C VAL A 8 -28.84 -53.42 -31.48
N ILE A 9 -28.85 -52.89 -30.25
CA ILE A 9 -28.48 -51.50 -29.97
C ILE A 9 -26.99 -51.46 -29.60
N ALA A 10 -26.19 -50.83 -30.46
CA ALA A 10 -24.78 -50.54 -30.21
C ALA A 10 -24.63 -49.27 -29.36
N VAL A 11 -23.85 -49.36 -28.28
CA VAL A 11 -23.48 -48.26 -27.39
C VAL A 11 -22.35 -47.44 -28.04
N LEU A 12 -22.61 -46.16 -28.31
CA LEU A 12 -21.60 -45.20 -28.76
C LEU A 12 -21.02 -44.43 -27.56
N LEU A 13 -19.76 -44.70 -27.24
CA LEU A 13 -18.94 -43.90 -26.32
C LEU A 13 -18.56 -42.56 -26.97
N THR A 14 -18.99 -41.45 -26.39
CA THR A 14 -18.51 -40.10 -26.76
C THR A 14 -17.34 -39.70 -25.86
N ALA A 15 -16.16 -39.48 -26.44
CA ALA A 15 -14.99 -38.94 -25.76
C ALA A 15 -15.13 -37.41 -25.54
N PRO A 16 -14.56 -36.84 -24.46
CA PRO A 16 -14.63 -35.40 -24.18
C PRO A 16 -13.62 -34.63 -25.04
N THR A 17 -14.04 -33.51 -25.60
CA THR A 17 -13.17 -32.58 -26.32
C THR A 17 -12.33 -31.75 -25.34
N ILE A 18 -11.01 -31.81 -25.49
CA ILE A 18 -10.07 -30.94 -24.78
C ILE A 18 -10.03 -29.59 -25.52
N ALA A 19 -10.45 -28.51 -24.86
CA ALA A 19 -10.26 -27.16 -25.37
C ALA A 19 -8.81 -26.72 -25.15
N VAL A 20 -8.06 -26.53 -26.25
CA VAL A 20 -6.72 -25.93 -26.23
C VAL A 20 -6.89 -24.41 -26.27
N ALA A 21 -6.47 -23.71 -25.21
CA ALA A 21 -6.40 -22.25 -25.20
C ALA A 21 -5.31 -21.76 -26.16
N GLN A 22 -5.65 -20.82 -27.05
CA GLN A 22 -4.67 -20.14 -27.91
C GLN A 22 -3.81 -19.19 -27.09
N SER A 23 -2.48 -19.26 -27.25
CA SER A 23 -1.56 -18.28 -26.69
C SER A 23 -1.81 -16.90 -27.30
N PRO A 24 -1.83 -15.81 -26.50
CA PRO A 24 -1.98 -14.46 -27.04
C PRO A 24 -0.84 -14.11 -28.02
N PRO A 25 -1.13 -13.34 -29.08
CA PRO A 25 -0.10 -12.92 -30.02
C PRO A 25 0.98 -12.07 -29.33
N GLN A 26 2.24 -12.41 -29.62
CA GLN A 26 3.41 -11.73 -29.08
C GLN A 26 3.49 -10.31 -29.66
N ARG A 27 3.24 -9.30 -28.82
CA ARG A 27 3.37 -7.88 -29.19
C ARG A 27 4.85 -7.51 -29.21
N ASN A 28 5.43 -7.41 -30.41
CA ASN A 28 6.76 -6.82 -30.58
C ASN A 28 6.65 -5.29 -30.43
N PRO A 29 7.35 -4.66 -29.46
CA PRO A 29 7.32 -3.22 -29.31
C PRO A 29 8.04 -2.56 -30.49
N ASP A 30 7.41 -1.54 -31.07
CA ASP A 30 8.02 -0.71 -32.11
C ASP A 30 9.17 0.11 -31.53
N ILE A 31 10.40 -0.29 -31.86
CA ILE A 31 11.65 0.37 -31.45
C ILE A 31 12.12 1.45 -32.43
N SER A 32 11.27 1.87 -33.38
CA SER A 32 11.59 2.91 -34.37
C SER A 32 11.78 4.31 -33.76
N ASN A 33 11.43 4.50 -32.48
CA ASN A 33 11.60 5.76 -31.75
C ASN A 33 13.00 5.97 -31.12
N LYS A 34 14.06 5.37 -31.66
CA LYS A 34 15.45 5.69 -31.24
C LYS A 34 15.88 7.13 -31.55
N ALA A 35 15.15 7.83 -32.41
CA ALA A 35 15.43 9.22 -32.83
C ALA A 35 14.94 10.30 -31.84
N LEU A 36 14.26 9.95 -30.74
CA LEU A 36 13.87 10.92 -29.71
C LEU A 36 14.99 11.29 -28.73
N ILE A 37 16.15 10.61 -28.78
CA ILE A 37 17.26 10.79 -27.84
C ILE A 37 18.22 11.93 -28.25
N THR A 38 18.07 12.54 -29.44
CA THR A 38 18.99 13.58 -29.93
C THR A 38 18.42 15.00 -29.92
N LYS A 39 17.22 15.23 -29.35
CA LYS A 39 16.82 16.60 -29.02
C LYS A 39 17.54 17.00 -27.75
N SER A 40 18.39 18.01 -27.88
CA SER A 40 19.21 18.67 -26.86
C SER A 40 18.70 18.41 -25.45
N THR A 41 19.55 17.80 -24.61
CA THR A 41 19.36 17.73 -23.16
C THR A 41 18.83 19.09 -22.70
N PRO A 42 17.63 19.17 -22.08
CA PRO A 42 17.20 20.44 -21.51
C PRO A 42 18.31 20.84 -20.55
N THR A 43 18.90 22.01 -20.79
CA THR A 43 19.92 22.58 -19.92
C THR A 43 19.32 22.57 -18.51
N ILE A 44 19.89 21.76 -17.62
CA ILE A 44 19.46 21.79 -16.23
C ILE A 44 19.85 23.17 -15.73
N ASN A 45 18.84 24.00 -15.49
CA ASN A 45 19.03 25.38 -15.10
C ASN A 45 19.82 25.42 -13.79
N GLU A 46 20.99 26.07 -13.76
CA GLU A 46 21.84 26.14 -12.54
C GLU A 46 21.09 26.81 -11.37
N ASP A 47 20.10 27.65 -11.67
CA ASP A 47 19.20 28.25 -10.69
C ASP A 47 18.26 27.22 -10.02
N ALA A 48 18.00 26.07 -10.67
CA ALA A 48 17.25 24.97 -10.07
C ALA A 48 18.03 24.31 -8.91
N PHE A 49 19.36 24.27 -8.99
CA PHE A 49 20.22 23.71 -7.94
C PHE A 49 20.57 24.71 -6.84
N LYS A 50 20.71 26.01 -7.15
CA LYS A 50 20.90 27.06 -6.12
C LYS A 50 19.69 27.16 -5.17
N ASN A 51 18.49 26.95 -5.70
CA ASN A 51 17.24 27.04 -4.95
C ASN A 51 16.88 25.75 -4.18
N GLN A 52 17.60 24.65 -4.39
CA GLN A 52 17.49 23.44 -3.57
C GLN A 52 17.82 23.71 -2.09
N SER A 53 18.48 24.84 -1.79
CA SER A 53 18.72 25.30 -0.42
C SER A 53 17.52 25.98 0.24
N ALA A 54 16.59 26.57 -0.53
CA ALA A 54 15.47 27.33 0.01
C ALA A 54 14.41 26.43 0.66
N ASP A 55 14.24 25.23 0.13
CA ASP A 55 13.29 24.20 0.55
C ASP A 55 13.97 22.92 1.07
N ALA A 56 15.30 22.88 1.19
CA ALA A 56 16.04 21.77 1.83
C ALA A 56 15.47 21.36 3.19
N ALA A 57 14.99 22.34 3.96
CA ALA A 57 14.33 22.09 5.24
C ALA A 57 13.01 21.31 5.08
N LEU A 58 12.22 21.60 4.04
CA LEU A 58 11.01 20.84 3.74
C LEU A 58 11.36 19.40 3.36
N HIS A 59 12.29 19.22 2.43
CA HIS A 59 12.72 17.89 1.99
C HIS A 59 13.22 17.05 3.16
N LYS A 60 14.06 17.62 4.02
CA LYS A 60 14.52 16.92 5.22
C LYS A 60 13.35 16.51 6.14
N LEU A 61 12.37 17.40 6.36
CA LEU A 61 11.20 17.07 7.18
C LEU A 61 10.35 15.95 6.55
N ALA A 62 10.18 15.98 5.22
CA ALA A 62 9.46 14.96 4.48
C ALA A 62 10.18 13.61 4.53
N ASP A 63 11.49 13.59 4.30
CA ASP A 63 12.33 12.39 4.37
C ASP A 63 12.29 11.77 5.78
N ASP A 64 12.49 12.59 6.82
CA ASP A 64 12.44 12.15 8.21
C ASP A 64 11.04 11.60 8.56
N TYR A 65 9.98 12.19 8.00
CA TYR A 65 8.61 11.71 8.17
C TYR A 65 8.36 10.39 7.46
N TYR A 66 8.77 10.25 6.19
CA TYR A 66 8.55 9.03 5.42
C TYR A 66 9.37 7.87 5.96
N ALA A 67 10.62 8.10 6.36
CA ALA A 67 11.43 7.09 7.02
C ALA A 67 10.75 6.57 8.30
N TRP A 68 10.31 7.50 9.17
CA TRP A 68 9.61 7.15 10.39
C TRP A 68 8.26 6.47 10.15
N ARG A 69 7.45 6.99 9.22
CA ARG A 69 6.13 6.44 8.88
C ARG A 69 6.29 5.02 8.36
N ASN A 70 7.25 4.80 7.48
CA ASN A 70 7.48 3.48 6.90
C ASN A 70 7.90 2.46 7.98
N GLU A 71 8.72 2.87 8.95
CA GLU A 71 9.05 2.01 10.09
C GLU A 71 7.86 1.74 11.01
N ASN A 72 6.99 2.73 11.22
CA ASN A 72 5.85 2.64 12.13
C ASN A 72 4.61 1.99 11.54
N TYR A 73 4.58 1.82 10.21
CA TYR A 73 3.54 1.09 9.48
C TYR A 73 4.18 0.02 8.56
N PRO A 74 4.76 -1.06 9.13
CA PRO A 74 5.52 -2.04 8.36
C PRO A 74 4.73 -2.73 7.25
N VAL A 75 3.44 -3.03 7.48
CA VAL A 75 2.58 -3.66 6.49
C VAL A 75 2.35 -2.74 5.30
N LEU A 76 2.09 -1.44 5.55
CA LEU A 76 1.97 -0.43 4.50
C LEU A 76 3.29 -0.29 3.70
N SER A 77 4.43 -0.34 4.38
CA SER A 77 5.75 -0.33 3.72
C SER A 77 5.93 -1.53 2.78
N SER A 78 5.63 -2.75 3.25
CA SER A 78 5.65 -3.94 2.40
C SER A 78 4.68 -3.82 1.23
N ASP A 79 3.49 -3.27 1.46
CA ASP A 79 2.48 -3.09 0.41
C ASP A 79 2.95 -2.16 -0.71
N ALA A 80 3.70 -1.11 -0.34
CA ALA A 80 4.37 -0.17 -1.22
C ALA A 80 5.67 -0.71 -1.85
N GLY A 81 6.12 -1.91 -1.48
CA GLY A 81 7.32 -2.56 -2.01
C GLY A 81 8.61 -2.32 -1.22
N LEU A 82 8.52 -1.67 -0.06
CA LEU A 82 9.65 -1.51 0.87
C LEU A 82 9.66 -2.63 1.92
N HIS A 83 10.52 -3.62 1.70
CA HIS A 83 10.53 -4.89 2.42
C HIS A 83 11.51 -4.93 3.61
N THR A 84 11.74 -3.80 4.28
CA THR A 84 12.72 -3.66 5.38
C THR A 84 12.24 -4.27 6.70
N TRP A 85 10.92 -4.28 6.95
CA TRP A 85 10.30 -4.72 8.22
C TRP A 85 9.18 -5.75 7.99
N ASP A 86 9.39 -6.66 7.04
CA ASP A 86 8.41 -7.66 6.62
C ASP A 86 7.98 -8.63 7.74
N ASP A 87 8.74 -8.72 8.82
CA ASP A 87 8.47 -9.56 9.99
C ASP A 87 7.65 -8.87 11.08
N ARG A 88 7.32 -7.58 10.92
CA ARG A 88 6.63 -6.76 11.94
C ARG A 88 5.20 -6.41 11.53
N LEU A 89 4.34 -6.19 12.53
CA LEU A 89 3.05 -5.51 12.40
C LEU A 89 3.11 -4.11 13.03
N THR A 90 2.15 -3.26 12.71
CA THR A 90 1.95 -1.97 13.40
C THR A 90 1.57 -2.20 14.86
N ASP A 91 2.22 -1.50 15.79
CA ASP A 91 1.86 -1.54 17.21
C ASP A 91 0.70 -0.56 17.48
N TYR A 92 -0.47 -1.11 17.80
CA TYR A 92 -1.67 -0.35 18.15
C TYR A 92 -1.89 -0.26 19.66
N SER A 93 -0.84 -0.39 20.49
CA SER A 93 -0.95 -0.03 21.90
C SER A 93 -1.36 1.45 22.06
N PRO A 94 -2.14 1.82 23.10
CA PRO A 94 -2.58 3.20 23.31
C PRO A 94 -1.43 4.22 23.35
N ALA A 95 -0.29 3.82 23.90
CA ALA A 95 0.92 4.65 23.95
C ALA A 95 1.45 4.95 22.55
N LYS A 96 1.54 3.93 21.67
CA LYS A 96 2.02 4.10 20.30
C LYS A 96 1.06 4.87 19.40
N ILE A 97 -0.25 4.67 19.57
CA ILE A 97 -1.25 5.50 18.88
C ILE A 97 -1.07 6.98 19.26
N THR A 98 -0.94 7.26 20.56
CA THR A 98 -0.74 8.62 21.07
C THR A 98 0.56 9.24 20.56
N GLU A 99 1.66 8.49 20.60
CA GLU A 99 2.97 8.92 20.10
C GLU A 99 2.90 9.32 18.61
N ARG A 100 2.29 8.48 17.77
CA ARG A 100 2.13 8.77 16.34
C ARG A 100 1.30 10.02 16.09
N ALA A 101 0.16 10.17 16.78
CA ALA A 101 -0.69 11.35 16.65
C ALA A 101 0.03 12.64 17.08
N GLN A 102 0.79 12.60 18.18
CA GLN A 102 1.58 13.75 18.66
C GLN A 102 2.70 14.13 17.70
N ARG A 103 3.38 13.13 17.12
CA ARG A 103 4.46 13.38 16.14
C ARG A 103 3.91 14.06 14.89
N VAL A 104 2.81 13.56 14.34
CA VAL A 104 2.17 14.16 13.15
C VAL A 104 1.73 15.59 13.43
N ARG A 105 1.09 15.84 14.58
CA ARG A 105 0.68 17.21 14.94
C ARG A 105 1.87 18.17 15.06
N SER A 106 2.90 17.76 15.80
CA SER A 106 4.11 18.57 15.98
C SER A 106 4.80 18.88 14.66
N LEU A 107 4.84 17.91 13.74
CA LEU A 107 5.39 18.09 12.42
C LEU A 107 4.53 19.04 11.57
N LEU A 108 3.21 18.86 11.58
CA LEU A 108 2.27 19.70 10.85
C LEU A 108 2.38 21.17 11.29
N ASP A 109 2.50 21.44 12.59
CA ASP A 109 2.66 22.79 13.12
C ASP A 109 3.95 23.45 12.60
N ARG A 110 5.05 22.68 12.52
CA ARG A 110 6.31 23.16 11.93
C ARG A 110 6.16 23.46 10.44
N VAL A 111 5.49 22.58 9.69
CA VAL A 111 5.26 22.76 8.24
C VAL A 111 4.37 23.97 7.97
N ARG A 112 3.32 24.20 8.78
CA ARG A 112 2.44 25.38 8.68
C ARG A 112 3.17 26.70 8.96
N ALA A 113 4.16 26.68 9.85
CA ALA A 113 4.94 27.87 10.20
C ALA A 113 5.99 28.27 9.16
N MET A 114 6.23 27.45 8.12
CA MET A 114 7.21 27.75 7.08
C MET A 114 6.77 28.94 6.23
N LYS A 115 7.70 29.87 5.97
CA LYS A 115 7.48 31.02 5.08
C LYS A 115 7.92 30.66 3.67
N THR A 116 6.96 30.40 2.79
CA THR A 116 7.22 29.88 1.43
C THR A 116 7.01 30.91 0.32
N ASP A 117 6.77 32.18 0.67
CA ASP A 117 6.39 33.22 -0.32
C ASP A 117 7.48 33.47 -1.37
N THR A 118 8.74 33.29 -0.96
CA THR A 118 9.92 33.45 -1.83
C THR A 118 10.38 32.16 -2.49
N TRP A 119 9.69 31.04 -2.27
CA TRP A 119 10.09 29.76 -2.83
C TRP A 119 9.71 29.64 -4.31
N PRO A 120 10.49 28.88 -5.11
CA PRO A 120 10.08 28.50 -6.46
C PRO A 120 8.69 27.86 -6.48
N LYS A 121 8.00 27.96 -7.62
CA LYS A 121 6.64 27.41 -7.79
C LYS A 121 6.55 25.94 -7.39
N ASP A 122 7.47 25.10 -7.86
CA ASP A 122 7.44 23.66 -7.62
C ASP A 122 7.64 23.34 -6.12
N ALA A 123 8.59 23.99 -5.46
CA ALA A 123 8.80 23.87 -4.01
C ALA A 123 7.57 24.30 -3.19
N ARG A 124 6.83 25.33 -3.64
CA ARG A 124 5.55 25.72 -3.02
C ARG A 124 4.47 24.67 -3.21
N ILE A 125 4.43 24.02 -4.37
CA ILE A 125 3.50 22.92 -4.64
C ILE A 125 3.82 21.74 -3.72
N ASP A 126 5.09 21.36 -3.60
CA ASP A 126 5.53 20.28 -2.72
C ASP A 126 5.20 20.56 -1.26
N TRP A 127 5.39 21.80 -0.80
CA TRP A 127 4.94 22.22 0.53
C TRP A 127 3.43 22.08 0.73
N ILE A 128 2.62 22.53 -0.24
CA ILE A 128 1.14 22.41 -0.18
C ILE A 128 0.74 20.93 -0.08
N LEU A 129 1.32 20.07 -0.91
CA LEU A 129 1.01 18.65 -0.96
C LEU A 129 1.41 17.95 0.34
N PHE A 130 2.61 18.21 0.85
CA PHE A 130 3.08 17.61 2.09
C PHE A 130 2.26 18.08 3.29
N ARG A 131 1.93 19.37 3.36
CA ARG A 131 1.03 19.91 4.39
C ARG A 131 -0.34 19.24 4.32
N ALA A 132 -0.96 19.17 3.14
CA ALA A 132 -2.27 18.56 2.97
C ALA A 132 -2.29 17.09 3.39
N GLN A 133 -1.21 16.34 3.10
CA GLN A 133 -1.07 14.96 3.56
C GLN A 133 -1.04 14.87 5.09
N LEU A 134 -0.24 15.71 5.77
CA LEU A 134 -0.18 15.74 7.23
C LEU A 134 -1.50 16.18 7.86
N GLU A 135 -2.21 17.12 7.23
CA GLU A 135 -3.54 17.57 7.64
C GLU A 135 -4.56 16.44 7.59
N ASN A 136 -4.51 15.59 6.56
CA ASN A 136 -5.36 14.41 6.47
C ASN A 136 -5.09 13.44 7.64
N VAL A 137 -3.81 13.17 7.94
CA VAL A 137 -3.45 12.26 9.04
C VAL A 137 -3.83 12.85 10.42
N ASP A 138 -3.63 14.15 10.66
CA ASP A 138 -4.08 14.78 11.92
C ASP A 138 -5.63 14.82 12.02
N PHE A 139 -6.34 15.00 10.90
CA PHE A 139 -7.80 14.92 10.87
C PHE A 139 -8.31 13.53 11.23
N GLU A 140 -7.73 12.48 10.64
CA GLU A 140 -8.03 11.09 10.98
C GLU A 140 -7.82 10.84 12.48
N ASN A 141 -6.70 11.31 13.04
CA ASN A 141 -6.38 11.12 14.46
C ASN A 141 -7.31 11.90 15.42
N ARG A 142 -7.67 13.15 15.11
CA ARG A 142 -8.48 13.98 16.02
C ARG A 142 -9.98 13.75 15.90
N VAL A 143 -10.44 13.59 14.66
CA VAL A 143 -11.87 13.67 14.33
C VAL A 143 -12.42 12.27 14.11
N LEU A 144 -11.81 11.49 13.21
CA LEU A 144 -12.34 10.17 12.85
C LEU A 144 -12.02 9.11 13.91
N LYS A 145 -10.82 9.20 14.51
CA LYS A 145 -10.32 8.31 15.57
C LYS A 145 -10.48 6.83 15.19
N PHE A 146 -9.99 6.45 14.02
CA PHE A 146 -10.31 5.15 13.42
C PHE A 146 -9.88 3.95 14.27
N GLU A 147 -8.83 4.06 15.08
CA GLU A 147 -8.45 3.04 16.05
C GLU A 147 -9.56 2.79 17.11
N GLN A 148 -10.39 3.79 17.39
CA GLN A 148 -11.52 3.66 18.32
C GLN A 148 -12.82 3.31 17.58
N THR A 149 -13.03 3.87 16.39
CA THR A 149 -14.34 3.87 15.71
C THR A 149 -14.46 2.87 14.57
N ASN A 150 -13.33 2.37 14.04
CA ASN A 150 -13.29 1.55 12.84
C ASN A 150 -12.50 0.23 13.07
N PRO A 151 -13.19 -0.89 13.36
CA PRO A 151 -12.54 -2.19 13.57
C PRO A 151 -11.78 -2.71 12.34
N GLN A 152 -12.03 -2.17 11.13
CA GLN A 152 -11.27 -2.55 9.95
C GLN A 152 -9.79 -2.18 10.05
N VAL A 153 -9.39 -1.22 10.90
CA VAL A 153 -7.96 -0.91 11.13
C VAL A 153 -7.21 -2.17 11.53
N TYR A 154 -7.79 -2.99 12.40
CA TYR A 154 -7.16 -4.20 12.92
C TYR A 154 -7.27 -5.38 11.97
N VAL A 155 -8.45 -5.59 11.38
CA VAL A 155 -8.68 -6.71 10.46
C VAL A 155 -7.86 -6.51 9.18
N ARG A 156 -7.83 -5.30 8.64
CA ARG A 156 -7.05 -4.99 7.43
C ARG A 156 -5.55 -5.10 7.67
N GLU A 157 -5.05 -4.66 8.83
CA GLU A 157 -3.64 -4.90 9.17
C GLU A 157 -3.31 -6.41 9.09
N CYS A 158 -4.18 -7.28 9.61
CA CYS A 158 -3.96 -8.73 9.55
C CYS A 158 -4.09 -9.31 8.13
N THR A 159 -5.08 -8.88 7.33
CA THR A 159 -5.25 -9.41 5.96
C THR A 159 -4.12 -8.92 5.05
N ASP A 160 -3.83 -7.62 5.12
CA ASP A 160 -2.84 -6.96 4.26
C ASP A 160 -1.42 -7.41 4.64
N ALA A 161 -1.18 -7.75 5.92
CA ALA A 161 0.09 -8.28 6.43
C ALA A 161 0.62 -9.49 5.67
N ILE A 162 -0.28 -10.39 5.23
CA ILE A 162 0.09 -11.60 4.50
C ILE A 162 0.00 -11.35 3.01
N PHE A 163 -1.07 -10.68 2.56
CA PHE A 163 -1.26 -10.39 1.15
C PHE A 163 -0.09 -9.60 0.56
N SER A 164 0.44 -8.60 1.29
CA SER A 164 1.57 -7.78 0.83
C SER A 164 2.83 -8.60 0.56
N LEU A 165 3.02 -9.73 1.25
CA LEU A 165 4.19 -10.60 1.12
C LEU A 165 4.01 -11.68 0.03
N LEU A 166 2.76 -11.98 -0.34
CA LEU A 166 2.44 -13.04 -1.30
C LEU A 166 2.14 -12.49 -2.70
N LYS A 167 1.61 -11.27 -2.82
CA LYS A 167 1.15 -10.70 -4.09
C LYS A 167 2.24 -10.47 -5.14
N LYS A 168 3.52 -10.43 -4.74
CA LYS A 168 4.69 -10.26 -5.63
C LYS A 168 5.85 -11.18 -5.23
N GLU A 169 6.63 -11.61 -6.22
CA GLU A 169 7.84 -12.44 -6.01
C GLU A 169 9.10 -11.56 -5.87
N TYR A 170 9.18 -10.76 -4.81
CA TYR A 170 10.31 -9.86 -4.57
C TYR A 170 11.51 -10.52 -3.89
N ASP A 171 11.33 -11.73 -3.33
CA ASP A 171 12.36 -12.51 -2.65
C ASP A 171 12.03 -14.01 -2.75
N THR A 172 12.97 -14.85 -2.32
CA THR A 172 12.81 -16.30 -2.26
C THR A 172 11.52 -16.70 -1.52
N PRO A 173 10.79 -17.74 -1.99
CA PRO A 173 9.58 -18.20 -1.32
C PRO A 173 9.78 -18.48 0.17
N ARG A 174 10.95 -19.03 0.54
CA ARG A 174 11.33 -19.30 1.93
C ARG A 174 11.37 -18.03 2.78
N LYS A 175 12.03 -16.97 2.31
CA LYS A 175 12.16 -15.72 3.09
C LYS A 175 10.79 -15.06 3.30
N ARG A 176 9.96 -15.01 2.25
CA ARG A 176 8.59 -14.48 2.34
C ARG A 176 7.71 -15.30 3.29
N ALA A 177 7.83 -16.63 3.26
CA ALA A 177 7.10 -17.52 4.17
C ALA A 177 7.52 -17.33 5.65
N LEU A 178 8.81 -17.13 5.92
CA LEU A 178 9.30 -16.85 7.28
C LEU A 178 8.77 -15.52 7.81
N ALA A 179 8.79 -14.47 7.00
CA ALA A 179 8.21 -13.17 7.36
C ALA A 179 6.69 -13.25 7.61
N ALA A 180 5.95 -13.91 6.71
CA ALA A 180 4.52 -14.16 6.89
C ALA A 180 4.24 -14.94 8.18
N THR A 181 5.05 -15.96 8.50
CA THR A 181 4.94 -16.72 9.75
C THR A 181 5.18 -15.85 10.97
N ALA A 182 6.15 -14.93 10.93
CA ALA A 182 6.42 -14.00 12.01
C ALA A 182 5.24 -13.04 12.25
N ARG A 183 4.64 -12.51 11.18
CA ARG A 183 3.41 -11.69 11.26
C ARG A 183 2.22 -12.45 11.79
N LEU A 184 1.96 -13.67 11.31
CA LEU A 184 0.86 -14.53 11.80
C LEU A 184 0.93 -14.75 13.31
N LYS A 185 2.12 -14.97 13.87
CA LYS A 185 2.33 -15.14 15.31
C LYS A 185 1.98 -13.89 16.13
N GLN A 186 2.07 -12.69 15.54
CA GLN A 186 1.77 -11.42 16.21
C GLN A 186 0.28 -11.05 16.15
N MET A 187 -0.49 -11.59 15.20
CA MET A 187 -1.91 -11.22 15.00
C MET A 187 -2.78 -11.39 16.25
N PRO A 188 -2.67 -12.45 17.07
CA PRO A 188 -3.50 -12.58 18.27
C PRO A 188 -3.30 -11.44 19.27
N ALA A 189 -2.06 -10.96 19.42
CA ALA A 189 -1.76 -9.82 20.29
C ALA A 189 -2.31 -8.51 19.70
N LEU A 190 -2.18 -8.32 18.39
CA LEU A 190 -2.72 -7.15 17.69
C LEU A 190 -4.25 -7.07 17.79
N LEU A 191 -4.95 -8.19 17.60
CA LEU A 191 -6.41 -8.24 17.72
C LEU A 191 -6.87 -7.94 19.15
N LYS A 192 -6.11 -8.36 20.17
CA LYS A 192 -6.36 -7.97 21.57
C LYS A 192 -6.19 -6.47 21.78
N GLN A 193 -5.18 -5.84 21.18
CA GLN A 193 -5.05 -4.37 21.18
C GLN A 193 -6.30 -3.73 20.54
N GLY A 194 -6.77 -4.25 19.41
CA GLY A 194 -7.99 -3.80 18.76
C GLY A 194 -9.21 -3.86 19.67
N LEU A 195 -9.44 -4.99 20.35
CA LEU A 195 -10.53 -5.13 21.32
C LEU A 195 -10.44 -4.09 22.46
N SER A 196 -9.24 -3.76 22.92
CA SER A 196 -9.05 -2.75 23.98
C SER A 196 -9.23 -1.31 23.51
N ASN A 197 -8.94 -1.02 22.24
CA ASN A 197 -8.99 0.33 21.69
C ASN A 197 -10.38 0.73 21.20
N LEU A 198 -11.16 -0.24 20.70
CA LEU A 198 -12.46 0.04 20.10
C LEU A 198 -13.44 0.59 21.13
N GLN A 199 -14.00 1.76 20.82
CA GLN A 199 -14.97 2.46 21.64
C GLN A 199 -16.10 2.97 20.74
N LYS A 200 -17.31 2.43 20.94
CA LYS A 200 -18.50 2.76 20.15
C LYS A 200 -18.24 2.72 18.62
N PRO A 201 -17.81 1.57 18.07
CA PRO A 201 -17.49 1.46 16.66
C PRO A 201 -18.71 1.81 15.77
N VAL A 202 -18.44 2.42 14.63
CA VAL A 202 -19.49 2.72 13.64
C VAL A 202 -20.03 1.39 13.11
N LYS A 203 -21.36 1.23 13.16
CA LYS A 203 -22.05 -0.02 12.80
C LYS A 203 -21.63 -0.56 11.43
N LEU A 204 -21.57 0.30 10.41
CA LEU A 204 -21.20 -0.09 9.06
C LEU A 204 -19.77 -0.67 9.00
N TYR A 205 -18.81 -0.03 9.68
CA TYR A 205 -17.43 -0.52 9.75
C TYR A 205 -17.33 -1.84 10.50
N ALA A 206 -18.10 -2.01 11.57
CA ALA A 206 -18.16 -3.27 12.31
C ALA A 206 -18.75 -4.42 11.48
N GLN A 207 -19.78 -4.15 10.68
CA GLN A 207 -20.36 -5.15 9.78
C GLN A 207 -19.35 -5.57 8.70
N LEU A 208 -18.64 -4.62 8.11
CA LEU A 208 -17.64 -4.92 7.09
C LEU A 208 -16.43 -5.66 7.66
N ALA A 209 -16.03 -5.40 8.90
CA ALA A 209 -14.91 -6.08 9.54
C ALA A 209 -15.13 -7.59 9.82
N VAL A 210 -16.39 -8.06 9.76
CA VAL A 210 -16.74 -9.47 9.99
C VAL A 210 -16.90 -10.26 8.68
N GLN A 211 -16.98 -9.57 7.54
CA GLN A 211 -17.08 -10.17 6.20
C GLN A 211 -15.69 -10.55 5.67
#